data_AF-A0A453J1J2-F1
#
_entry.id   AF-A0A453J1J2-F1
#
_cell.length_a   1.000
_cell.length_b   1.000
_cell.length_c   1.000
_cell.angle_alpha   90.00
_cell.angle_beta   90.00
_cell.angle_gamma   90.00
#
_symmetry.space_group_name_H-M   'P 1'
#
loop_
_entity.id
_entity.type
_entity.pdbx_description
1 polymer ?
#
loop_
_entity_poly.entity_id
_entity_poly.type
_entity_poly.pdbx_seq_one_letter_code
_entity_poly.pdbx_strand_id
1 'polypeptide(L)'
;AAAAWRRLLLQSETPRRQQQQAAAASPSPWSAGYLNTWLSQRTPVFGLRLWVLMGIAVGAAIVLVLLLLFLCLSRRRRGRRAANLYHPADAKPLKQQQHLQHHHAPTPAKDIQEIVRRQQQQQQPAPTPLPQPAAVQMAKAEPPPPQTQAQTLQQQRAQLPAMPAGSKRSTAASGLSATTSGGSERDLATPRSAGSGAAGPEVSHLGWGHWFTLRELEKATDGLAEENVIGEGGYGIVYRGTLQDSTIIAVKNLLNNRGQAEKEFKVEVETIGRVRHKNLVRLLGYCVEGAYRMLVYEYVDNGNLDQWLHGEIGEESPLTWDMRMNIIIGTAKGLAYLHEGLEPKVVHRDVKSSNILIDKQWNAKVSDFGLAKLLCSEESYVTTRVMGTFGYVAPEYASTGMLTERSDVYSFGVLLMEIITGRSPV
;
A
#
# COMPACT_ATOMS: atom_id res chain seq x y z
N ALA A 1 71.13 2.53 53.45
CA ALA A 1 70.29 3.54 54.15
C ALA A 1 69.35 4.30 53.20
N ALA A 2 69.82 4.87 52.08
CA ALA A 2 68.96 5.66 51.16
C ALA A 2 67.86 4.86 50.41
N ALA A 3 68.05 3.57 50.17
CA ALA A 3 67.05 2.73 49.48
C ALA A 3 65.85 2.33 50.38
N ALA A 4 66.03 2.31 51.71
CA ALA A 4 64.97 1.98 52.65
C ALA A 4 63.98 3.15 52.83
N TRP A 5 64.48 4.39 52.80
CA TRP A 5 63.65 5.60 52.91
C TRP A 5 62.80 5.86 51.65
N ARG A 6 63.26 5.49 50.45
CA ARG A 6 62.46 5.60 49.22
C ARG A 6 61.28 4.63 49.17
N ARG A 7 61.37 3.45 49.79
CA ARG A 7 60.24 2.49 49.84
C ARG A 7 59.16 2.89 50.84
N LEU A 8 59.51 3.55 51.94
CA LEU A 8 58.55 4.06 52.92
C LEU A 8 57.75 5.27 52.43
N LEU A 9 58.34 6.13 51.60
CA LEU A 9 57.62 7.27 50.99
C LEU A 9 56.66 6.86 49.86
N LEU A 10 56.95 5.78 49.13
CA LEU A 10 56.06 5.27 48.06
C LEU A 10 54.85 4.47 48.59
N GLN A 11 54.93 3.94 49.81
CA GLN A 11 53.80 3.23 50.45
C GLN A 11 52.82 4.16 51.19
N SER A 12 53.20 5.40 51.51
CA SER A 12 52.30 6.36 52.20
C SER A 12 51.46 7.24 51.25
N GLU A 13 51.84 7.35 49.97
CA GLU A 13 51.12 8.19 48.99
C GLU A 13 50.05 7.46 48.17
N THR A 14 50.04 6.12 48.17
CA THR A 14 49.09 5.30 47.40
C THR A 14 47.65 5.29 47.94
N PRO A 15 47.36 5.26 49.26
CA PRO A 15 45.97 5.27 49.73
C PRO A 15 45.31 6.65 49.61
N ARG A 16 46.08 7.76 49.67
CA ARG A 16 45.52 9.12 49.57
C ARG A 16 45.03 9.48 48.16
N ARG A 17 45.71 9.00 47.10
CA ARG A 17 45.26 9.23 45.71
C ARG A 17 44.04 8.40 45.32
N GLN A 18 43.90 7.18 45.84
CA GLN A 18 42.69 6.37 45.63
C GLN A 18 41.48 6.90 46.41
N GLN A 19 41.68 7.51 47.58
CA GLN A 19 40.59 8.08 48.38
C GLN A 19 40.13 9.47 47.88
N GLN A 20 40.96 10.20 47.12
CA GLN A 20 40.55 11.44 46.45
C GLN A 20 39.89 11.23 45.08
N GLN A 21 40.09 10.10 44.41
CA GLN A 21 39.38 9.78 43.15
C GLN A 21 38.02 9.09 43.36
N ALA A 22 37.75 8.53 44.54
CA ALA A 22 36.45 7.92 44.87
C ALA A 22 35.40 8.92 45.40
N ALA A 23 35.80 10.15 45.75
CA ALA A 23 34.91 11.16 46.37
C ALA A 23 34.32 12.19 45.39
N ALA A 24 34.57 12.08 44.08
CA ALA A 24 34.17 13.07 43.07
C ALA A 24 33.12 12.58 42.05
N ALA A 25 32.34 11.55 42.39
CA ALA A 25 31.25 11.07 41.54
C ALA A 25 29.95 10.97 42.34
N SER A 26 29.37 12.12 42.68
CA SER A 26 27.94 12.20 42.98
C SER A 26 27.17 11.82 41.69
N PRO A 27 26.38 10.74 41.66
CA PRO A 27 25.66 10.33 40.46
C PRO A 27 24.69 11.44 40.06
N SER A 28 24.67 11.77 38.77
CA SER A 28 23.71 12.73 38.24
C SER A 28 22.28 12.24 38.54
N PRO A 29 21.32 13.13 38.84
CA PRO A 29 19.92 12.77 39.09
C PRO A 29 19.25 12.02 37.92
N TRP A 30 19.89 12.07 36.75
CA TRP A 30 19.44 11.49 35.49
C TRP A 30 20.18 10.20 35.12
N SER A 31 21.08 9.70 35.98
CA SER A 31 21.73 8.41 35.74
C SER A 31 20.71 7.28 35.84
N ALA A 32 20.73 6.35 34.87
CA ALA A 32 19.79 5.23 34.81
C ALA A 32 19.75 4.40 36.10
N GLY A 33 20.87 4.32 36.83
CA GLY A 33 20.96 3.66 38.13
C GLY A 33 20.19 4.38 39.24
N TYR A 34 20.16 5.72 39.24
CA TYR A 34 19.45 6.53 40.24
C TYR A 34 17.94 6.53 40.02
N LEU A 35 17.50 6.66 38.76
CA LEU A 35 16.09 6.50 38.38
C LEU A 35 15.57 5.11 38.77
N ASN A 36 16.38 4.08 38.56
CA ASN A 36 15.99 2.71 38.90
C ASN A 36 15.84 2.47 40.39
N THR A 37 16.68 3.07 41.22
CA THR A 37 16.57 2.98 42.67
C THR A 37 15.40 3.82 43.19
N TRP A 38 15.17 5.01 42.63
CA TRP A 38 14.08 5.89 43.04
C TRP A 38 12.70 5.29 42.76
N LEU A 39 12.50 4.79 41.55
CA LEU A 39 11.22 4.21 41.18
C LEU A 39 10.97 2.82 41.80
N SER A 40 12.02 2.14 42.28
CA SER A 40 11.91 0.88 43.05
C SER A 40 11.41 1.08 44.47
N GLN A 41 11.36 2.33 44.97
CA GLN A 41 10.89 2.61 46.33
C GLN A 41 9.43 2.16 46.49
N ARG A 42 9.17 1.50 47.63
CA ARG A 42 7.82 1.07 48.02
C ARG A 42 7.12 2.23 48.70
N THR A 43 5.88 2.50 48.28
CA THR A 43 5.07 3.54 48.91
C THR A 43 4.48 3.04 50.23
N PRO A 44 4.34 3.91 51.25
CA PRO A 44 3.95 3.52 52.60
C PRO A 44 2.49 3.05 52.71
N VAL A 45 1.64 3.37 51.72
CA VAL A 45 0.19 3.16 51.83
C VAL A 45 -0.25 1.78 51.35
N PHE A 46 0.54 1.09 50.49
CA PHE A 46 0.16 -0.23 49.97
C PHE A 46 1.34 -1.18 49.69
N GLY A 47 2.59 -0.79 50.01
CA GLY A 47 3.77 -1.61 49.74
C GLY A 47 4.09 -1.84 48.25
N LEU A 48 3.34 -1.20 47.36
CA LEU A 48 3.52 -1.26 45.90
C LEU A 48 4.71 -0.40 45.48
N ARG A 49 5.46 -0.89 44.48
CA ARG A 49 6.56 -0.13 43.85
C ARG A 49 6.00 1.08 43.10
N LEU A 50 6.72 2.20 43.11
CA LEU A 50 6.27 3.46 42.51
C LEU A 50 5.89 3.34 41.02
N TRP A 51 6.63 2.54 40.23
CA TRP A 51 6.27 2.27 38.82
C TRP A 51 4.86 1.70 38.64
N VAL A 52 4.42 0.85 39.56
CA VAL A 52 3.11 0.19 39.48
C VAL A 52 2.01 1.22 39.69
N LEU A 53 2.19 2.14 40.64
CA LEU A 53 1.26 3.25 40.87
C LEU A 53 1.22 4.21 39.69
N MET A 54 2.38 4.54 39.10
CA MET A 54 2.46 5.35 37.88
C MET A 54 1.74 4.65 36.72
N GLY A 55 1.92 3.33 36.56
CA GLY A 55 1.22 2.54 35.55
C GLY A 55 -0.30 2.52 35.74
N ILE A 56 -0.78 2.36 36.98
CA ILE A 56 -2.22 2.39 37.31
C ILE A 56 -2.79 3.78 37.04
N ALA A 57 -2.09 4.85 37.44
CA ALA A 57 -2.55 6.23 37.22
C ALA A 57 -2.65 6.58 35.72
N VAL A 58 -1.65 6.19 34.93
CA VAL A 58 -1.66 6.36 33.47
C VAL A 58 -2.79 5.53 32.84
N GLY A 59 -2.97 4.28 33.28
CA GLY A 59 -4.08 3.43 32.83
C GLY A 59 -5.45 4.04 33.12
N ALA A 60 -5.66 4.54 34.35
CA ALA A 60 -6.90 5.22 34.73
C ALA A 60 -7.15 6.50 33.92
N ALA A 61 -6.10 7.29 33.66
CA ALA A 61 -6.21 8.49 32.83
C ALA A 61 -6.61 8.16 31.37
N ILE A 62 -6.04 7.10 30.79
CA ILE A 62 -6.40 6.62 29.44
C ILE A 62 -7.87 6.20 29.39
N VAL A 63 -8.32 5.40 30.37
CA VAL A 63 -9.73 4.96 30.44
C VAL A 63 -10.68 6.16 30.57
N LEU A 64 -10.32 7.17 31.36
CA LEU A 64 -11.12 8.38 31.53
C LEU A 64 -11.20 9.19 30.23
N VAL A 65 -10.09 9.33 29.49
CA VAL A 65 -10.09 9.99 28.17
C VAL A 65 -10.96 9.23 27.17
N LEU A 66 -10.86 7.90 27.12
CA LEU A 66 -11.68 7.07 26.24
C LEU A 66 -13.18 7.19 26.57
N LEU A 67 -13.53 7.25 27.86
CA LEU A 67 -14.91 7.42 28.32
C LEU A 67 -15.45 8.81 27.96
N LEU A 68 -14.65 9.87 28.10
CA LEU A 68 -15.03 11.22 27.65
C LEU A 68 -15.22 11.28 26.13
N LEU A 69 -14.34 10.65 25.34
CA LEU A 69 -14.50 10.55 23.89
C LEU A 69 -15.80 9.82 23.51
N PHE A 70 -16.10 8.71 24.18
CA PHE A 70 -17.34 7.96 23.96
C PHE A 70 -18.59 8.80 24.27
N LEU A 71 -18.59 9.57 25.37
CA LEU A 71 -19.68 10.47 25.72
C LEU A 71 -19.81 11.64 24.73
N CYS A 72 -18.70 12.22 24.28
CA CYS A 72 -18.68 13.27 23.26
C CYS A 72 -19.26 12.76 21.93
N LEU A 73 -18.86 11.57 21.48
CA LEU A 73 -19.38 10.95 20.25
C LEU A 73 -20.86 10.58 20.37
N SER A 74 -21.29 10.10 21.54
CA SER A 74 -22.69 9.75 21.81
C SER A 74 -23.60 10.99 21.82
N ARG A 75 -23.13 12.11 22.40
CA ARG A 75 -23.85 13.40 22.34
C ARG A 75 -23.91 13.96 20.93
N ARG A 76 -22.83 13.85 20.15
CA ARG A 76 -22.77 14.30 18.74
C ARG A 76 -23.71 13.48 17.85
N ARG A 77 -23.85 12.17 18.09
CA ARG A 77 -24.84 11.31 17.42
C ARG A 77 -26.28 11.67 17.79
N ARG A 78 -26.57 12.03 19.05
CA ARG A 78 -27.91 12.50 19.47
C ARG A 78 -28.28 13.84 18.87
N GLY A 79 -27.35 14.78 18.79
CA GLY A 79 -27.57 16.10 18.15
C GLY A 79 -27.88 16.01 16.66
N ARG A 80 -27.21 15.10 15.93
CA ARG A 80 -27.50 14.85 14.50
C ARG A 80 -28.88 14.23 14.26
N ARG A 81 -29.38 13.40 15.19
CA ARG A 81 -30.75 12.85 15.09
C ARG A 81 -31.84 13.90 15.35
N ALA A 82 -31.58 14.90 16.20
CA ALA A 82 -32.52 15.98 16.45
C ALA A 82 -32.59 17.00 15.30
N ALA A 83 -31.47 17.26 14.61
CA ALA A 83 -31.41 18.18 13.47
C ALA A 83 -32.13 17.64 12.21
N ASN A 84 -32.22 16.31 12.03
CA ASN A 84 -32.89 15.69 10.89
C ASN A 84 -34.42 15.60 11.01
N LEU A 85 -35.03 16.02 12.14
CA LEU A 85 -36.49 16.03 12.30
C LEU A 85 -37.14 17.41 12.08
N TYR A 86 -36.36 18.44 11.76
CA TYR A 86 -36.87 19.80 11.53
C TYR A 86 -36.37 20.36 10.20
N HIS A 87 -36.97 19.90 9.10
CA HIS A 87 -37.05 20.66 7.85
C HIS A 87 -38.22 20.17 7.00
N PRO A 88 -39.23 21.02 6.74
CA PRO A 88 -39.87 21.06 5.44
C PRO A 88 -39.62 22.41 4.76
N ALA A 89 -39.47 22.29 3.45
CA ALA A 89 -38.97 23.28 2.51
C ALA A 89 -39.98 24.38 2.15
N ASP A 90 -39.41 25.46 1.63
CA ASP A 90 -40.03 26.68 1.12
C ASP A 90 -41.08 26.45 0.03
N ALA A 91 -42.20 27.15 0.18
CA ALA A 91 -43.19 27.35 -0.87
C ALA A 91 -42.87 28.64 -1.66
N LYS A 92 -42.89 28.56 -2.99
CA LYS A 92 -43.16 29.71 -3.88
C LYS A 92 -44.27 29.36 -4.86
N PRO A 93 -45.25 30.27 -5.11
CA PRO A 93 -46.41 29.97 -5.94
C PRO A 93 -46.20 30.42 -7.40
N LEU A 94 -46.70 29.63 -8.35
CA LEU A 94 -46.98 30.08 -9.71
C LEU A 94 -48.48 29.89 -9.99
N LYS A 95 -49.13 30.96 -10.45
CA LYS A 95 -50.53 30.99 -10.88
C LYS A 95 -50.67 30.60 -12.35
N GLN A 96 -51.87 30.08 -12.67
CA GLN A 96 -52.62 30.27 -13.93
C GLN A 96 -52.21 29.32 -15.08
N GLN A 97 -53.07 28.62 -15.82
CA GLN A 97 -54.53 28.56 -15.96
C GLN A 97 -54.85 27.29 -16.80
N GLN A 98 -55.78 26.44 -16.40
CA GLN A 98 -56.67 25.76 -17.34
C GLN A 98 -57.90 25.21 -16.61
N HIS A 99 -59.04 25.44 -17.25
CA HIS A 99 -60.40 25.31 -16.75
C HIS A 99 -61.07 24.10 -17.40
N LEU A 100 -62.12 23.57 -16.73
CA LEU A 100 -63.07 22.52 -17.12
C LEU A 100 -62.52 21.07 -16.97
N GLN A 101 -63.14 20.11 -16.28
CA GLN A 101 -64.54 19.91 -15.86
C GLN A 101 -64.65 18.81 -14.78
N HIS A 102 -65.60 19.01 -13.85
CA HIS A 102 -66.47 18.06 -13.16
C HIS A 102 -65.98 16.86 -12.30
N HIS A 103 -66.36 16.99 -11.02
CA HIS A 103 -67.04 16.03 -10.11
C HIS A 103 -66.30 14.88 -9.41
N HIS A 104 -66.16 15.09 -8.08
CA HIS A 104 -66.48 14.21 -6.95
C HIS A 104 -65.84 12.81 -6.86
N ALA A 105 -64.96 12.66 -5.88
CA ALA A 105 -64.79 11.42 -5.10
C ALA A 105 -65.62 11.52 -3.80
N PRO A 106 -65.98 10.38 -3.16
CA PRO A 106 -65.15 9.96 -2.04
C PRO A 106 -64.87 8.45 -1.94
N THR A 107 -63.74 8.17 -1.28
CA THR A 107 -63.20 6.93 -0.65
C THR A 107 -64.20 6.14 0.23
N PRO A 108 -63.89 4.95 0.82
CA PRO A 108 -62.61 4.23 0.98
C PRO A 108 -62.65 2.68 0.76
N ALA A 109 -61.46 2.09 0.92
CA ALA A 109 -61.11 0.68 0.92
C ALA A 109 -62.01 -0.29 1.72
N LYS A 110 -62.05 -1.54 1.25
CA LYS A 110 -61.99 -2.79 2.03
C LYS A 110 -61.75 -4.01 1.10
N ASP A 111 -60.55 -4.58 1.24
CA ASP A 111 -60.26 -6.00 1.41
C ASP A 111 -60.69 -7.08 0.38
N ILE A 112 -59.62 -7.70 -0.17
CA ILE A 112 -59.33 -9.16 -0.14
C ILE A 112 -59.87 -10.04 -1.30
N GLN A 113 -58.88 -10.66 -1.98
CA GLN A 113 -58.91 -11.89 -2.78
C GLN A 113 -59.66 -11.89 -4.12
N GLU A 114 -58.97 -11.59 -5.24
CA GLU A 114 -59.10 -12.40 -6.48
C GLU A 114 -58.03 -12.09 -7.56
N ILE A 115 -56.74 -12.32 -7.30
CA ILE A 115 -55.70 -12.30 -8.38
C ILE A 115 -54.71 -13.48 -8.23
N VAL A 116 -55.23 -14.66 -7.91
CA VAL A 116 -54.54 -15.95 -8.15
C VAL A 116 -55.15 -16.66 -9.39
N ARG A 117 -56.12 -16.03 -10.06
CA ARG A 117 -56.92 -16.67 -11.12
C ARG A 117 -56.59 -16.25 -12.55
N ARG A 118 -55.53 -15.47 -12.77
CA ARG A 118 -55.16 -14.96 -14.11
C ARG A 118 -53.85 -15.47 -14.71
N GLN A 119 -53.25 -16.54 -14.16
CA GLN A 119 -52.09 -17.22 -14.79
C GLN A 119 -52.37 -18.65 -15.26
N GLN A 120 -53.63 -19.06 -15.42
CA GLN A 120 -54.00 -20.41 -15.88
C GLN A 120 -54.76 -20.49 -17.22
N GLN A 121 -54.71 -19.45 -18.06
CA GLN A 121 -55.20 -19.55 -19.44
C GLN A 121 -54.17 -19.03 -20.44
N GLN A 122 -53.10 -19.81 -20.62
CA GLN A 122 -52.35 -19.91 -21.88
C GLN A 122 -51.55 -21.22 -21.85
N GLN A 123 -52.20 -22.31 -22.28
CA GLN A 123 -51.54 -23.57 -22.61
C GLN A 123 -51.66 -23.80 -24.12
N GLN A 124 -50.51 -23.76 -24.80
CA GLN A 124 -50.30 -24.30 -26.14
C GLN A 124 -50.05 -25.82 -26.06
N PRO A 125 -50.37 -26.60 -27.10
CA PRO A 125 -50.27 -28.06 -27.07
C PRO A 125 -48.84 -28.58 -27.32
N ALA A 126 -48.56 -29.76 -26.76
CA ALA A 126 -47.28 -30.48 -26.71
C ALA A 126 -46.84 -31.09 -28.07
N PRO A 127 -45.53 -31.38 -28.25
CA PRO A 127 -45.03 -32.19 -29.35
C PRO A 127 -44.92 -33.69 -29.01
N THR A 128 -45.17 -34.52 -30.03
CA THR A 128 -45.16 -35.99 -30.09
C THR A 128 -43.75 -36.61 -29.92
N PRO A 129 -43.60 -37.80 -29.31
CA PRO A 129 -42.30 -38.45 -29.11
C PRO A 129 -41.86 -39.33 -30.29
N LEU A 130 -40.56 -39.35 -30.60
CA LEU A 130 -39.91 -40.29 -31.52
C LEU A 130 -39.25 -41.46 -30.77
N PRO A 131 -39.13 -42.66 -31.36
CA PRO A 131 -38.82 -43.90 -30.65
C PRO A 131 -37.31 -44.21 -30.55
N GLN A 132 -36.95 -44.95 -29.51
CA GLN A 132 -35.63 -45.54 -29.26
C GLN A 132 -35.36 -46.76 -30.17
N PRO A 133 -34.09 -47.10 -30.44
CA PRO A 133 -33.69 -48.46 -30.76
C PRO A 133 -32.88 -49.11 -29.62
N ALA A 134 -33.19 -50.38 -29.36
CA ALA A 134 -32.53 -51.27 -28.41
C ALA A 134 -31.23 -51.89 -28.98
N ALA A 135 -30.40 -52.38 -28.05
CA ALA A 135 -29.05 -52.92 -28.24
C ALA A 135 -28.97 -54.28 -28.96
N VAL A 136 -27.86 -54.51 -29.67
CA VAL A 136 -27.27 -55.84 -29.94
C VAL A 136 -25.73 -55.73 -29.82
N GLN A 137 -25.13 -56.67 -29.09
CA GLN A 137 -23.69 -56.79 -28.83
C GLN A 137 -22.97 -57.71 -29.84
N MET A 138 -21.64 -57.52 -29.86
CA MET A 138 -20.54 -58.42 -30.27
C MET A 138 -20.16 -58.55 -31.75
N ALA A 139 -18.97 -58.02 -32.10
CA ALA A 139 -17.84 -58.84 -32.54
C ALA A 139 -16.52 -58.03 -32.55
N LYS A 140 -15.44 -58.77 -32.35
CA LYS A 140 -14.04 -58.44 -32.03
C LYS A 140 -13.22 -58.16 -33.31
N ALA A 141 -12.36 -57.13 -33.31
CA ALA A 141 -11.17 -57.05 -34.17
C ALA A 141 -10.11 -56.06 -33.62
N GLU A 142 -8.85 -56.48 -33.70
CA GLU A 142 -7.60 -55.91 -33.17
C GLU A 142 -7.15 -54.54 -33.73
N PRO A 143 -6.19 -53.86 -33.06
CA PRO A 143 -5.56 -52.63 -33.54
C PRO A 143 -4.33 -52.93 -34.42
N PRO A 144 -3.99 -52.09 -35.43
CA PRO A 144 -2.69 -52.19 -36.07
C PRO A 144 -1.58 -51.44 -35.27
N PRO A 145 -0.33 -51.94 -35.30
CA PRO A 145 0.79 -51.56 -34.41
C PRO A 145 1.68 -50.43 -34.99
N PRO A 146 2.69 -49.93 -34.24
CA PRO A 146 3.50 -48.78 -34.62
C PRO A 146 4.65 -49.19 -35.55
N GLN A 147 5.06 -48.29 -36.46
CA GLN A 147 6.30 -48.47 -37.22
C GLN A 147 7.27 -47.32 -37.01
N THR A 148 8.31 -47.69 -36.28
CA THR A 148 9.63 -47.09 -36.17
C THR A 148 10.33 -47.07 -37.53
N GLN A 149 11.01 -45.97 -37.86
CA GLN A 149 12.35 -46.04 -38.44
C GLN A 149 13.10 -44.73 -38.21
N ALA A 150 14.08 -44.83 -37.31
CA ALA A 150 15.18 -43.90 -37.19
C ALA A 150 16.19 -44.15 -38.32
N GLN A 151 17.01 -43.12 -38.56
CA GLN A 151 18.28 -43.10 -39.27
C GLN A 151 18.24 -42.83 -40.78
N THR A 152 18.42 -41.55 -41.14
CA THR A 152 19.55 -41.18 -42.02
C THR A 152 19.98 -39.72 -41.81
N LEU A 153 21.16 -39.59 -41.19
CA LEU A 153 22.23 -38.62 -41.47
C LEU A 153 21.89 -37.13 -41.72
N GLN A 154 22.18 -36.33 -40.69
CA GLN A 154 23.33 -35.42 -40.71
C GLN A 154 23.51 -34.55 -41.97
N GLN A 155 22.74 -33.46 -42.10
CA GLN A 155 23.22 -32.26 -42.80
C GLN A 155 22.40 -31.02 -42.45
N GLN A 156 23.09 -29.87 -42.45
CA GLN A 156 22.57 -28.50 -42.33
C GLN A 156 22.43 -27.93 -40.91
N ARG A 157 23.55 -28.00 -40.20
CA ARG A 157 24.09 -26.83 -39.50
C ARG A 157 24.80 -25.94 -40.54
N ALA A 158 24.72 -24.63 -40.32
CA ALA A 158 25.41 -23.52 -41.01
C ALA A 158 24.63 -22.81 -42.13
N GLN A 159 24.25 -21.55 -41.86
CA GLN A 159 24.64 -20.38 -42.66
C GLN A 159 24.34 -19.08 -41.90
N LEU A 160 25.39 -18.53 -41.27
CA LEU A 160 25.56 -17.14 -40.87
C LEU A 160 26.79 -16.64 -41.67
N PRO A 161 26.73 -15.50 -42.37
CA PRO A 161 27.88 -15.01 -43.13
C PRO A 161 28.89 -14.29 -42.22
N ALA A 162 30.16 -14.67 -42.39
CA ALA A 162 31.32 -14.04 -41.78
C ALA A 162 31.85 -12.88 -42.65
N MET A 163 32.30 -11.81 -41.99
CA MET A 163 33.14 -10.75 -42.58
C MET A 163 34.63 -11.03 -42.27
N PRO A 164 35.57 -10.60 -43.14
CA PRO A 164 36.94 -11.08 -43.12
C PRO A 164 37.88 -10.32 -42.18
N ALA A 165 38.94 -11.02 -41.77
CA ALA A 165 40.07 -10.50 -41.01
C ALA A 165 41.30 -10.25 -41.90
N GLY A 166 42.13 -9.29 -41.48
CA GLY A 166 43.51 -9.06 -41.91
C GLY A 166 43.88 -7.58 -41.72
N SER A 167 45.03 -7.15 -41.23
CA SER A 167 46.23 -7.79 -40.68
C SER A 167 47.10 -6.68 -40.05
N LYS A 168 47.72 -6.98 -38.90
CA LYS A 168 49.01 -6.48 -38.35
C LYS A 168 49.46 -5.01 -38.63
N ARG A 169 49.71 -4.25 -37.56
CA ARG A 169 51.07 -3.72 -37.22
C ARG A 169 51.18 -3.15 -35.80
N SER A 170 52.32 -3.42 -35.18
CA SER A 170 52.87 -2.88 -33.93
C SER A 170 53.21 -1.39 -34.01
N THR A 171 53.19 -0.65 -32.90
CA THR A 171 54.39 -0.16 -32.15
C THR A 171 54.02 0.82 -31.03
N ALA A 172 54.48 0.49 -29.82
CA ALA A 172 55.25 1.28 -28.84
C ALA A 172 54.78 2.66 -28.29
N ALA A 173 54.98 2.75 -26.96
CA ALA A 173 55.30 3.92 -26.12
C ALA A 173 54.19 4.97 -25.96
N SER A 174 53.99 5.66 -24.85
CA SER A 174 54.65 5.86 -23.55
C SER A 174 53.64 6.70 -22.75
N GLY A 175 53.47 6.51 -21.45
CA GLY A 175 54.23 7.28 -20.48
C GLY A 175 53.32 7.74 -19.34
N LEU A 176 53.95 7.95 -18.20
CA LEU A 176 53.40 8.07 -16.86
C LEU A 176 52.49 9.29 -16.64
N SER A 177 51.68 9.24 -15.59
CA SER A 177 51.36 10.44 -14.80
C SER A 177 51.14 10.07 -13.34
N ALA A 178 52.01 10.61 -12.50
CA ALA A 178 51.93 10.63 -11.05
C ALA A 178 51.83 12.09 -10.58
N THR A 179 50.97 12.29 -9.58
CA THR A 179 51.10 13.22 -8.44
C THR A 179 51.16 14.74 -8.65
N THR A 180 50.20 15.37 -7.95
CA THR A 180 50.32 16.55 -7.05
C THR A 180 50.55 17.93 -7.65
N SER A 181 49.64 18.86 -7.32
CA SER A 181 49.84 19.96 -6.35
C SER A 181 49.17 21.28 -6.78
N GLY A 182 48.51 21.91 -5.80
CA GLY A 182 48.59 23.35 -5.53
C GLY A 182 47.82 24.33 -6.42
N GLY A 183 47.19 25.32 -5.78
CA GLY A 183 46.99 26.63 -6.41
C GLY A 183 45.62 27.25 -6.18
N SER A 184 45.59 28.19 -5.25
CA SER A 184 44.49 29.00 -4.76
C SER A 184 44.20 30.25 -5.62
N GLU A 185 43.07 30.90 -5.27
CA GLU A 185 42.69 32.32 -5.46
C GLU A 185 41.99 32.75 -6.77
N ARG A 186 40.71 33.16 -6.67
CA ARG A 186 40.34 34.59 -6.48
C ARG A 186 38.82 34.80 -6.48
N ASP A 187 38.38 35.51 -5.45
CA ASP A 187 37.07 36.17 -5.34
C ASP A 187 36.92 37.33 -6.35
N LEU A 188 35.73 37.44 -6.95
CA LEU A 188 35.19 38.70 -7.44
C LEU A 188 33.70 38.79 -7.05
N ALA A 189 33.38 39.78 -6.22
CA ALA A 189 32.02 40.13 -5.79
C ALA A 189 31.35 41.05 -6.82
N THR A 190 30.10 40.84 -7.24
CA THR A 190 28.84 41.50 -6.78
C THR A 190 27.86 41.55 -7.99
N PRO A 191 26.55 41.90 -7.88
CA PRO A 191 25.68 42.08 -6.71
C PRO A 191 24.40 41.22 -6.74
N ARG A 192 23.69 41.27 -5.61
CA ARG A 192 22.35 40.70 -5.34
C ARG A 192 21.31 41.10 -6.39
N SER A 193 20.56 40.11 -6.88
CA SER A 193 19.17 40.28 -7.28
C SER A 193 18.30 39.51 -6.29
N ALA A 194 17.37 40.23 -5.67
CA ALA A 194 16.37 39.68 -4.77
C ALA A 194 15.38 38.83 -5.58
N GLY A 195 15.64 37.53 -5.66
CA GLY A 195 14.67 36.52 -6.05
C GLY A 195 14.27 35.77 -4.80
N SER A 196 13.02 35.92 -4.38
CA SER A 196 12.32 35.04 -3.43
C SER A 196 12.31 33.61 -4.00
N GLY A 197 13.44 32.91 -3.87
CA GLY A 197 13.52 31.48 -4.08
C GLY A 197 12.84 30.81 -2.90
N ALA A 198 11.58 30.43 -3.07
CA ALA A 198 11.00 29.37 -2.27
C ALA A 198 11.99 28.21 -2.32
N ALA A 199 12.63 27.91 -1.19
CA ALA A 199 13.41 26.70 -1.06
C ALA A 199 12.46 25.55 -1.43
N GLY A 200 12.74 24.90 -2.57
CA GLY A 200 11.97 23.75 -3.01
C GLY A 200 11.92 22.71 -1.90
N PRO A 201 10.82 21.96 -1.75
CA PRO A 201 10.73 20.92 -0.74
C PRO A 201 11.90 19.94 -0.91
N GLU A 202 12.47 19.45 0.18
CA GLU A 202 13.64 18.54 0.26
C GLU A 202 13.59 17.32 -0.69
N VAL A 203 12.40 17.01 -1.20
CA VAL A 203 12.06 15.97 -2.18
C VAL A 203 12.43 16.35 -3.64
N SER A 204 12.77 17.61 -3.93
CA SER A 204 13.12 18.11 -5.27
C SER A 204 14.45 17.57 -5.82
N HIS A 205 15.16 16.72 -5.08
CA HIS A 205 16.43 16.15 -5.52
C HIS A 205 16.32 14.72 -6.06
N LEU A 206 15.12 14.14 -6.14
CA LEU A 206 14.96 12.71 -6.46
C LEU A 206 15.11 12.34 -7.94
N GLY A 207 15.10 13.31 -8.87
CA GLY A 207 15.52 13.10 -10.27
C GLY A 207 14.73 12.07 -11.07
N TRP A 208 13.51 11.67 -10.64
CA TRP A 208 12.61 10.85 -11.45
C TRP A 208 11.16 11.36 -11.32
N GLY A 209 10.38 11.10 -12.37
CA GLY A 209 8.95 11.40 -12.41
C GLY A 209 8.65 12.86 -12.75
N HIS A 210 7.42 13.13 -13.15
CA HIS A 210 6.98 14.50 -13.40
C HIS A 210 6.57 15.18 -12.10
N TRP A 211 7.05 16.39 -11.86
CA TRP A 211 6.51 17.25 -10.80
C TRP A 211 5.29 17.97 -11.35
N PHE A 212 4.14 17.60 -10.83
CA PHE A 212 2.89 18.23 -11.19
C PHE A 212 2.61 19.39 -10.24
N THR A 213 2.12 20.48 -10.80
CA THR A 213 1.57 21.57 -9.99
C THR A 213 0.17 21.21 -9.50
N LEU A 214 -0.25 21.80 -8.38
CA LEU A 214 -1.62 21.59 -7.87
C LEU A 214 -2.65 21.99 -8.93
N ARG A 215 -2.42 23.12 -9.60
CA ARG A 215 -3.29 23.63 -10.67
C ARG A 215 -3.44 22.66 -11.85
N GLU A 216 -2.37 21.96 -12.22
CA GLU A 216 -2.42 20.94 -13.28
C GLU A 216 -3.29 19.76 -12.85
N LEU A 217 -3.14 19.28 -11.62
CA LEU A 217 -3.91 18.15 -11.10
C LEU A 217 -5.38 18.52 -10.87
N GLU A 218 -5.66 19.71 -10.34
CA GLU A 218 -7.02 20.25 -10.24
C GLU A 218 -7.66 20.31 -11.63
N LYS A 219 -6.98 20.89 -12.63
CA LYS A 219 -7.52 20.92 -14.00
C LYS A 219 -7.75 19.52 -14.57
N ALA A 220 -6.85 18.57 -14.30
CA ALA A 220 -6.98 17.20 -14.81
C ALA A 220 -8.14 16.42 -14.16
N THR A 221 -8.52 16.77 -12.93
CA THR A 221 -9.53 16.08 -12.11
C THR A 221 -10.83 16.89 -11.96
N ASP A 222 -11.00 17.93 -12.78
CA ASP A 222 -12.12 18.88 -12.73
C ASP A 222 -12.32 19.54 -11.36
N GLY A 223 -11.22 19.94 -10.72
CA GLY A 223 -11.21 20.56 -9.39
C GLY A 223 -11.33 19.54 -8.25
N LEU A 224 -10.81 18.32 -8.43
CA LEU A 224 -10.96 17.20 -7.49
C LEU A 224 -12.45 16.87 -7.24
N ALA A 225 -13.22 16.82 -8.33
CA ALA A 225 -14.66 16.62 -8.28
C ALA A 225 -15.04 15.23 -7.76
N GLU A 226 -16.18 15.14 -7.05
CA GLU A 226 -16.65 13.90 -6.42
C GLU A 226 -16.96 12.81 -7.46
N GLU A 227 -17.48 13.20 -8.63
CA GLU A 227 -17.73 12.32 -9.76
C GLU A 227 -16.48 11.64 -10.33
N ASN A 228 -15.29 12.19 -10.05
CA ASN A 228 -14.03 11.61 -10.48
C ASN A 228 -13.42 10.69 -9.42
N VAL A 229 -14.05 10.51 -8.26
CA VAL A 229 -13.55 9.60 -7.21
C VAL A 229 -13.66 8.15 -7.67
N ILE A 230 -12.53 7.45 -7.67
CA ILE A 230 -12.43 6.02 -8.01
C ILE A 230 -12.01 5.15 -6.82
N GLY A 231 -11.68 5.77 -5.69
CA GLY A 231 -11.40 5.08 -4.44
C GLY A 231 -11.25 6.05 -3.27
N GLU A 232 -11.76 5.67 -2.11
CA GLU A 232 -11.65 6.42 -0.87
C GLU A 232 -11.32 5.46 0.28
N GLY A 233 -10.40 5.86 1.17
CA GLY A 233 -10.09 5.05 2.34
C GLY A 233 -9.15 5.74 3.31
N GLY A 234 -8.63 4.95 4.24
CA GLY A 234 -7.71 5.42 5.29
C GLY A 234 -6.37 5.97 4.78
N TYR A 235 -6.13 6.00 3.47
CA TYR A 235 -4.92 6.51 2.82
C TYR A 235 -5.20 7.77 1.97
N GLY A 236 -6.44 8.28 2.00
CA GLY A 236 -6.88 9.42 1.22
C GLY A 236 -7.88 9.06 0.12
N ILE A 237 -7.98 9.94 -0.88
CA ILE A 237 -8.95 9.84 -1.97
C ILE A 237 -8.19 9.74 -3.29
N VAL A 238 -8.61 8.84 -4.16
CA VAL A 238 -8.06 8.63 -5.50
C VAL A 238 -9.06 9.16 -6.52
N TYR A 239 -8.60 10.08 -7.36
CA TYR A 239 -9.37 10.68 -8.44
C TYR A 239 -8.88 10.17 -9.78
N ARG A 240 -9.80 9.89 -10.71
CA ARG A 240 -9.50 9.76 -12.13
C ARG A 240 -9.26 11.16 -12.69
N GLY A 241 -8.21 11.31 -13.49
CA GLY A 241 -7.93 12.57 -14.19
C GLY A 241 -7.53 12.35 -15.64
N THR A 242 -7.65 13.40 -16.44
CA THR A 242 -7.17 13.45 -17.83
C THR A 242 -6.24 14.64 -17.98
N LEU A 243 -4.96 14.37 -18.27
CA LEU A 243 -3.97 15.41 -18.55
C LEU A 243 -4.24 16.12 -19.89
N GLN A 244 -3.55 17.24 -20.14
CA GLN A 244 -3.74 18.04 -21.36
C GLN A 244 -3.39 17.28 -22.65
N ASP A 245 -2.46 16.33 -22.55
CA ASP A 245 -2.06 15.42 -23.63
C ASP A 245 -3.02 14.22 -23.80
N SER A 246 -4.18 14.24 -23.13
CA SER A 246 -5.18 13.16 -23.08
C SER A 246 -4.72 11.89 -22.34
N THR A 247 -3.59 11.93 -21.63
CA THR A 247 -3.17 10.81 -20.78
C THR A 247 -4.12 10.69 -19.58
N ILE A 248 -4.72 9.52 -19.40
CA ILE A 248 -5.58 9.22 -18.25
C ILE A 248 -4.68 8.81 -17.07
N ILE A 249 -4.92 9.41 -15.91
CA ILE A 249 -4.13 9.22 -14.69
C ILE A 249 -5.02 8.93 -13.48
N ALA A 250 -4.43 8.35 -12.45
CA ALA A 250 -5.01 8.24 -11.12
C ALA A 250 -4.24 9.16 -10.15
N VAL A 251 -4.94 10.11 -9.53
CA VAL A 251 -4.38 11.09 -8.58
C VAL A 251 -4.80 10.70 -7.18
N LYS A 252 -3.87 10.16 -6.39
CA LYS A 252 -4.08 9.84 -4.97
C LYS A 252 -3.73 11.07 -4.13
N ASN A 253 -4.74 11.70 -3.56
CA ASN A 253 -4.61 12.82 -2.63
C ASN A 253 -4.55 12.29 -1.19
N LEU A 254 -3.41 12.46 -0.53
CA LEU A 254 -3.17 11.95 0.82
C LEU A 254 -3.75 12.93 1.86
N LEU A 255 -4.97 12.65 2.32
CA LEU A 255 -5.76 13.54 3.20
C LEU A 255 -5.59 13.26 4.71
N ASN A 256 -4.72 12.33 5.09
CA ASN A 256 -4.50 11.94 6.48
C ASN A 256 -3.84 13.06 7.31
N ASN A 257 -3.79 12.85 8.63
CA ASN A 257 -3.01 13.67 9.57
C ASN A 257 -1.66 14.01 8.95
N ARG A 258 -1.28 15.30 8.92
CA ARG A 258 -0.12 15.81 8.16
C ARG A 258 1.16 14.95 8.31
N GLY A 259 1.44 14.44 9.50
CA GLY A 259 2.61 13.59 9.75
C GLY A 259 2.53 12.16 9.21
N GLN A 260 1.33 11.60 9.03
CA GLN A 260 1.13 10.29 8.41
C GLN A 260 1.18 10.40 6.89
N ALA A 261 0.48 11.39 6.33
CA ALA A 261 0.49 11.68 4.89
C ALA A 261 1.92 11.92 4.38
N GLU A 262 2.74 12.68 5.10
CA GLU A 262 4.15 12.91 4.74
C GLU A 262 4.98 11.62 4.76
N LYS A 263 4.74 10.72 5.72
CA LYS A 263 5.45 9.43 5.81
C LYS A 263 5.08 8.51 4.67
N GLU A 264 3.79 8.34 4.38
CA GLU A 264 3.31 7.52 3.28
C GLU A 264 3.81 8.09 1.94
N PHE A 265 3.70 9.40 1.76
CA PHE A 265 4.24 10.09 0.59
C PHE A 265 5.72 9.79 0.38
N LYS A 266 6.55 10.01 1.40
CA LYS A 266 7.99 9.76 1.34
C LYS A 266 8.30 8.29 1.04
N VAL A 267 7.59 7.36 1.67
CA VAL A 267 7.73 5.92 1.43
C VAL A 267 7.43 5.58 -0.02
N GLU A 268 6.28 5.98 -0.56
CA GLU A 268 5.89 5.63 -1.93
C GLU A 268 6.88 6.22 -2.96
N VAL A 269 7.22 7.48 -2.77
CA VAL A 269 8.21 8.18 -3.58
C VAL A 269 9.55 7.43 -3.50
N GLU A 270 10.18 7.30 -2.34
CA GLU A 270 11.52 6.67 -2.22
C GLU A 270 11.56 5.20 -2.65
N THR A 271 10.47 4.45 -2.44
CA THR A 271 10.43 2.99 -2.64
C THR A 271 10.04 2.62 -4.06
N ILE A 272 8.91 3.12 -4.57
CA ILE A 272 8.34 2.67 -5.86
C ILE A 272 8.60 3.65 -7.00
N GLY A 273 9.15 4.81 -6.69
CA GLY A 273 9.43 5.86 -7.64
C GLY A 273 10.02 5.42 -8.97
N ARG A 274 11.19 4.77 -8.86
CA ARG A 274 11.98 4.30 -10.01
C ARG A 274 11.59 2.89 -10.47
N VAL A 275 10.68 2.22 -9.76
CA VAL A 275 10.30 0.85 -10.03
C VAL A 275 9.42 0.76 -11.27
N ARG A 276 9.77 -0.16 -12.18
CA ARG A 276 9.04 -0.40 -13.44
C ARG A 276 8.90 -1.89 -13.66
N HIS A 277 7.68 -2.40 -13.53
CA HIS A 277 7.36 -3.79 -13.80
C HIS A 277 5.91 -3.89 -14.31
N LYS A 278 5.65 -4.78 -15.26
CA LYS A 278 4.31 -4.90 -15.90
C LYS A 278 3.20 -5.29 -14.93
N ASN A 279 3.55 -5.94 -13.81
CA ASN A 279 2.61 -6.35 -12.76
C ASN A 279 2.65 -5.45 -11.51
N LEU A 280 3.22 -4.24 -11.61
CA LEU A 280 3.15 -3.22 -10.56
C LEU A 280 2.56 -1.95 -11.17
N VAL A 281 1.75 -1.22 -10.41
CA VAL A 281 1.22 0.08 -10.85
C VAL A 281 2.34 1.11 -10.86
N ARG A 282 2.51 1.79 -11.99
CA ARG A 282 3.58 2.76 -12.21
C ARG A 282 3.25 4.11 -11.58
N LEU A 283 4.13 4.58 -10.68
CA LEU A 283 4.15 5.98 -10.26
C LEU A 283 4.75 6.86 -11.36
N LEU A 284 3.95 7.79 -11.89
CA LEU A 284 4.31 8.73 -12.95
C LEU A 284 4.96 9.99 -12.41
N GLY A 285 4.52 10.45 -11.24
CA GLY A 285 4.97 11.68 -10.64
C GLY A 285 4.26 12.00 -9.34
N TYR A 286 4.43 13.23 -8.88
CA TYR A 286 3.88 13.69 -7.61
C TYR A 286 3.68 15.21 -7.59
N CYS A 287 2.86 15.67 -6.64
CA CYS A 287 2.68 17.09 -6.32
C CYS A 287 2.95 17.33 -4.82
N VAL A 288 3.75 18.36 -4.54
CA VAL A 288 4.10 18.83 -3.20
C VAL A 288 3.91 20.34 -3.15
N GLU A 289 2.70 20.78 -2.83
CA GLU A 289 2.36 22.21 -2.73
C GLU A 289 1.60 22.50 -1.44
N GLY A 290 2.18 23.35 -0.58
CA GLY A 290 1.60 23.66 0.73
C GLY A 290 1.34 22.41 1.57
N ALA A 291 0.07 22.18 1.91
CA ALA A 291 -0.39 21.01 2.66
C ALA A 291 -0.71 19.80 1.76
N TYR A 292 -0.77 19.97 0.44
CA TYR A 292 -1.12 18.91 -0.48
C TYR A 292 0.08 17.98 -0.71
N ARG A 293 -0.21 16.69 -0.60
CA ARG A 293 0.66 15.58 -0.99
C ARG A 293 -0.14 14.69 -1.91
N MET A 294 0.18 14.73 -3.19
CA MET A 294 -0.51 13.92 -4.19
C MET A 294 0.47 13.04 -4.94
N LEU A 295 0.07 11.80 -5.19
CA LEU A 295 0.80 10.83 -5.99
C LEU A 295 0.03 10.58 -7.29
N VAL A 296 0.74 10.56 -8.41
CA VAL A 296 0.13 10.42 -9.74
C VAL A 296 0.58 9.10 -10.35
N TYR A 297 -0.37 8.20 -10.60
CA TYR A 297 -0.14 6.88 -11.17
C TYR A 297 -0.73 6.76 -12.58
N GLU A 298 -0.29 5.73 -13.30
CA GLU A 298 -1.06 5.24 -14.44
C GLU A 298 -2.49 4.85 -13.99
N TYR A 299 -3.48 5.18 -14.81
CA TYR A 299 -4.85 4.69 -14.60
C TYR A 299 -4.96 3.24 -15.08
N VAL A 300 -5.73 2.43 -14.35
CA VAL A 300 -5.94 1.00 -14.64
C VAL A 300 -7.45 0.74 -14.73
N ASP A 301 -7.92 0.31 -15.91
CA ASP A 301 -9.32 0.46 -16.33
C ASP A 301 -10.35 -0.38 -15.55
N ASN A 302 -10.04 -1.64 -15.23
CA ASN A 302 -11.03 -2.57 -14.66
C ASN A 302 -11.07 -2.51 -13.13
N GLY A 303 -10.63 -1.43 -12.49
CA GLY A 303 -10.70 -1.31 -11.04
C GLY A 303 -9.86 -2.36 -10.30
N ASN A 304 -10.30 -2.78 -9.11
CA ASN A 304 -9.57 -3.70 -8.25
C ASN A 304 -10.23 -5.09 -8.17
N LEU A 305 -9.45 -6.10 -7.76
CA LEU A 305 -9.89 -7.49 -7.70
C LEU A 305 -10.98 -7.75 -6.66
N ASP A 306 -11.01 -7.00 -5.56
CA ASP A 306 -12.06 -7.10 -4.53
C ASP A 306 -13.46 -6.84 -5.13
N GLN A 307 -13.58 -5.81 -5.97
CA GLN A 307 -14.81 -5.51 -6.71
C GLN A 307 -15.25 -6.66 -7.63
N TRP A 308 -14.30 -7.42 -8.21
CA TRP A 308 -14.58 -8.57 -9.08
C TRP A 308 -14.85 -9.88 -8.33
N LEU A 309 -14.47 -9.96 -7.06
CA LEU A 309 -14.73 -11.13 -6.23
C LEU A 309 -16.02 -10.98 -5.44
N HIS A 310 -16.29 -9.79 -4.91
CA HIS A 310 -17.34 -9.54 -3.91
C HIS A 310 -18.33 -8.45 -4.31
N GLY A 311 -18.11 -7.75 -5.42
CA GLY A 311 -19.03 -6.73 -5.92
C GLY A 311 -20.31 -7.31 -6.54
N GLU A 312 -21.26 -6.43 -6.83
CA GLU A 312 -22.50 -6.78 -7.53
C GLU A 312 -22.23 -6.96 -9.04
N ILE A 313 -21.80 -8.16 -9.43
CA ILE A 313 -21.38 -8.46 -10.80
C ILE A 313 -22.42 -9.35 -11.49
N GLY A 314 -23.59 -8.79 -11.81
CA GLY A 314 -24.64 -9.48 -12.58
C GLY A 314 -25.01 -10.88 -12.07
N GLU A 315 -25.67 -11.68 -12.91
CA GLU A 315 -25.99 -13.09 -12.58
C GLU A 315 -24.78 -14.03 -12.80
N GLU A 316 -23.85 -13.66 -13.68
CA GLU A 316 -22.66 -14.43 -14.00
C GLU A 316 -21.39 -13.61 -13.80
N SER A 317 -20.49 -14.09 -12.94
CA SER A 317 -19.18 -13.47 -12.75
C SER A 317 -18.33 -13.67 -14.00
N PRO A 318 -17.79 -12.59 -14.61
CA PRO A 318 -16.88 -12.71 -15.74
C PRO A 318 -15.50 -13.26 -15.32
N LEU A 319 -15.23 -13.41 -14.03
CA LEU A 319 -13.94 -13.83 -13.50
C LEU A 319 -13.79 -15.37 -13.61
N THR A 320 -13.50 -15.83 -14.84
CA THR A 320 -13.24 -17.24 -15.15
C THR A 320 -12.01 -17.78 -14.43
N TRP A 321 -11.87 -19.10 -14.37
CA TRP A 321 -10.71 -19.74 -13.75
C TRP A 321 -9.38 -19.33 -14.41
N ASP A 322 -9.32 -19.25 -15.74
CA ASP A 322 -8.12 -18.84 -16.46
C ASP A 322 -7.70 -17.40 -16.11
N MET A 323 -8.69 -16.50 -15.96
CA MET A 323 -8.44 -15.12 -15.53
C MET A 323 -7.93 -15.07 -14.10
N ARG A 324 -8.53 -15.85 -13.18
CA ARG A 324 -8.05 -15.99 -11.80
C ARG A 324 -6.61 -16.46 -11.75
N MET A 325 -6.27 -17.49 -12.54
CA MET A 325 -4.90 -18.00 -12.64
C MET A 325 -3.93 -16.96 -13.20
N ASN A 326 -4.33 -16.22 -14.25
CA ASN A 326 -3.52 -15.13 -14.79
C ASN A 326 -3.25 -14.04 -13.73
N ILE A 327 -4.26 -13.69 -12.95
CA ILE A 327 -4.17 -12.71 -11.86
C ILE A 327 -3.21 -13.20 -10.77
N ILE A 328 -3.36 -14.44 -10.30
CA ILE A 328 -2.48 -15.06 -9.31
C ILE A 328 -1.02 -15.02 -9.78
N ILE A 329 -0.77 -15.45 -11.02
CA ILE A 329 0.58 -15.49 -11.61
C ILE A 329 1.14 -14.07 -11.77
N GLY A 330 0.33 -13.11 -12.22
CA GLY A 330 0.72 -11.71 -12.37
C GLY A 330 1.13 -11.09 -11.04
N THR A 331 0.31 -11.26 -10.00
CA THR A 331 0.60 -10.80 -8.64
C THR A 331 1.87 -11.43 -8.10
N ALA A 332 2.05 -12.75 -8.25
CA ALA A 332 3.26 -13.44 -7.83
C ALA A 332 4.53 -12.90 -8.52
N LYS A 333 4.47 -12.63 -9.82
CA LYS A 333 5.58 -12.00 -10.57
C LYS A 333 5.89 -10.59 -10.05
N GLY A 334 4.87 -9.81 -9.71
CA GLY A 334 5.03 -8.49 -9.10
C GLY A 334 5.75 -8.58 -7.75
N LEU A 335 5.30 -9.46 -6.86
CA LEU A 335 5.92 -9.66 -5.54
C LEU A 335 7.34 -10.21 -5.63
N ALA A 336 7.58 -11.21 -6.49
CA ALA A 336 8.92 -11.75 -6.73
C ALA A 336 9.89 -10.65 -7.20
N TYR A 337 9.43 -9.76 -8.09
CA TYR A 337 10.25 -8.62 -8.51
C TYR A 337 10.59 -7.67 -7.35
N LEU A 338 9.66 -7.42 -6.43
CA LEU A 338 9.92 -6.58 -5.25
C LEU A 338 10.93 -7.22 -4.27
N HIS A 339 10.86 -8.54 -4.10
CA HIS A 339 11.66 -9.28 -3.12
C HIS A 339 13.05 -9.70 -3.64
N GLU A 340 13.18 -9.93 -4.95
CA GLU A 340 14.38 -10.50 -5.56
C GLU A 340 14.95 -9.64 -6.70
N GLY A 341 14.13 -8.82 -7.34
CA GLY A 341 14.51 -7.98 -8.48
C GLY A 341 14.99 -6.58 -8.11
N LEU A 342 14.87 -6.18 -6.84
CA LEU A 342 15.26 -4.88 -6.31
C LEU A 342 16.31 -5.03 -5.21
N GLU A 343 17.25 -4.08 -5.18
CA GLU A 343 18.23 -3.92 -4.11
C GLU A 343 18.25 -2.43 -3.70
N PRO A 344 17.87 -2.08 -2.45
CA PRO A 344 17.37 -2.98 -1.40
C PRO A 344 16.00 -3.61 -1.75
N LYS A 345 15.69 -4.74 -1.12
CA LYS A 345 14.41 -5.44 -1.30
C LYS A 345 13.26 -4.57 -0.80
N VAL A 346 12.08 -4.76 -1.38
CA VAL A 346 10.87 -4.03 -0.99
C VAL A 346 9.83 -5.01 -0.45
N VAL A 347 9.42 -4.84 0.80
CA VAL A 347 8.28 -5.55 1.38
C VAL A 347 7.03 -4.67 1.24
N HIS A 348 5.99 -5.17 0.58
CA HIS A 348 4.76 -4.45 0.27
C HIS A 348 3.90 -4.19 1.51
N ARG A 349 3.74 -5.20 2.37
CA ARG A 349 3.08 -5.20 3.69
C ARG A 349 1.56 -5.07 3.70
N ASP A 350 0.93 -4.69 2.59
CA ASP A 350 -0.55 -4.65 2.46
C ASP A 350 -1.06 -5.37 1.20
N VAL A 351 -0.61 -6.61 0.99
CA VAL A 351 -1.10 -7.44 -0.12
C VAL A 351 -2.51 -7.94 0.20
N LYS A 352 -3.49 -7.56 -0.64
CA LYS A 352 -4.91 -7.92 -0.53
C LYS A 352 -5.62 -7.67 -1.87
N SER A 353 -6.82 -8.21 -2.05
CA SER A 353 -7.62 -8.08 -3.27
C SER A 353 -7.87 -6.63 -3.69
N SER A 354 -8.17 -5.73 -2.75
CA SER A 354 -8.40 -4.30 -3.06
C SER A 354 -7.15 -3.58 -3.60
N ASN A 355 -5.96 -4.13 -3.39
CA ASN A 355 -4.69 -3.58 -3.84
C ASN A 355 -4.15 -4.26 -5.11
N ILE A 356 -4.91 -5.20 -5.69
CA ILE A 356 -4.61 -5.77 -7.00
C ILE A 356 -5.53 -5.11 -8.03
N LEU A 357 -4.97 -4.24 -8.87
CA LEU A 357 -5.70 -3.62 -9.97
C LEU A 357 -5.68 -4.52 -11.21
N ILE A 358 -6.74 -4.44 -12.00
CA ILE A 358 -6.93 -5.25 -13.20
C ILE A 358 -6.93 -4.35 -14.42
N ASP A 359 -6.01 -4.58 -15.36
CA ASP A 359 -6.02 -3.82 -16.62
C ASP A 359 -7.10 -4.34 -17.59
N LYS A 360 -7.34 -3.59 -18.67
CA LYS A 360 -8.25 -3.96 -19.76
C LYS A 360 -7.95 -5.30 -20.46
N GLN A 361 -6.77 -5.88 -20.26
CA GLN A 361 -6.36 -7.21 -20.76
C GLN A 361 -6.47 -8.29 -19.67
N TRP A 362 -7.06 -7.99 -18.51
CA TRP A 362 -7.17 -8.88 -17.35
C TRP A 362 -5.82 -9.30 -16.77
N ASN A 363 -4.80 -8.45 -16.87
CA ASN A 363 -3.55 -8.63 -16.14
C ASN A 363 -3.60 -7.92 -14.79
N ALA A 364 -3.03 -8.58 -13.78
CA ALA A 364 -2.90 -8.03 -12.44
C ALA A 364 -1.73 -7.04 -12.32
N LYS A 365 -1.98 -5.94 -11.61
CA LYS A 365 -0.98 -4.96 -11.17
C LYS A 365 -1.11 -4.70 -9.67
N VAL A 366 -0.05 -4.98 -8.91
CA VAL A 366 0.02 -4.65 -7.47
C VAL A 366 0.12 -3.14 -7.30
N SER A 367 -0.67 -2.59 -6.38
CA SER A 367 -0.82 -1.16 -6.12
C SER A 367 -0.77 -0.85 -4.62
N ASP A 368 -0.75 0.44 -4.29
CA ASP A 368 -0.76 0.98 -2.92
C ASP A 368 0.46 0.62 -2.05
N PHE A 369 1.57 1.33 -2.29
CA PHE A 369 2.84 1.11 -1.60
C PHE A 369 2.99 1.96 -0.33
N GLY A 370 1.92 2.61 0.16
CA GLY A 370 1.97 3.56 1.28
C GLY A 370 2.53 2.96 2.58
N LEU A 371 2.43 1.63 2.74
CA LEU A 371 2.94 0.90 3.90
C LEU A 371 4.29 0.21 3.67
N ALA A 372 4.83 0.27 2.45
CA ALA A 372 5.99 -0.49 2.05
C ALA A 372 7.24 -0.17 2.87
N LYS A 373 8.17 -1.12 2.90
CA LYS A 373 9.45 -0.99 3.61
C LYS A 373 10.60 -1.53 2.78
N LEU A 374 11.70 -0.79 2.82
CA LEU A 374 12.98 -1.26 2.31
C LEU A 374 13.60 -2.21 3.33
N LEU A 375 14.04 -3.37 2.86
CA LEU A 375 14.81 -4.35 3.61
C LEU A 375 16.23 -4.36 3.01
N CYS A 376 17.19 -3.85 3.76
CA CYS A 376 18.59 -3.77 3.33
C CYS A 376 19.18 -5.18 3.15
N SER A 377 20.07 -5.39 2.17
CA SER A 377 20.68 -6.69 1.87
C SER A 377 21.25 -7.45 3.07
N GLU A 378 21.74 -6.73 4.08
CA GLU A 378 22.38 -7.31 5.28
C GLU A 378 21.37 -7.72 6.37
N GLU A 379 20.12 -7.26 6.29
CA GLU A 379 19.10 -7.51 7.30
C GLU A 379 18.09 -8.57 6.81
N SER A 380 17.74 -9.51 7.70
CA SER A 380 16.71 -10.52 7.43
C SER A 380 15.29 -10.06 7.78
N TYR A 381 15.16 -8.96 8.53
CA TYR A 381 13.89 -8.39 8.93
C TYR A 381 14.03 -6.90 9.26
N VAL A 382 12.91 -6.17 9.21
CA VAL A 382 12.79 -4.80 9.74
C VAL A 382 11.84 -4.81 10.93
N THR A 383 12.30 -4.34 12.10
CA THR A 383 11.41 -4.11 13.23
C THR A 383 10.57 -2.85 12.99
N THR A 384 9.26 -3.00 12.93
CA THR A 384 8.35 -1.88 12.70
C THR A 384 7.01 -2.09 13.43
N ARG A 385 6.26 -1.01 13.65
CA ARG A 385 4.90 -1.09 14.19
C ARG A 385 4.09 -2.08 13.34
N VAL A 386 3.24 -2.91 13.92
CA VAL A 386 2.36 -3.78 13.12
C VAL A 386 1.35 -2.92 12.35
N MET A 387 1.34 -3.06 11.02
CA MET A 387 0.36 -2.45 10.11
C MET A 387 0.05 -3.44 8.98
N GLY A 388 -1.10 -3.26 8.32
CA GLY A 388 -1.61 -4.13 7.28
C GLY A 388 -3.08 -4.45 7.54
N THR A 389 -3.70 -5.14 6.60
CA THR A 389 -5.14 -5.45 6.67
C THR A 389 -5.41 -6.70 7.51
N PHE A 390 -6.32 -6.59 8.47
CA PHE A 390 -6.74 -7.73 9.30
C PHE A 390 -7.24 -8.89 8.42
N GLY A 391 -6.87 -10.13 8.76
CA GLY A 391 -7.08 -11.31 7.92
C GLY A 391 -5.92 -11.65 6.98
N TYR A 392 -5.16 -10.64 6.53
CA TYR A 392 -3.99 -10.84 5.65
C TYR A 392 -2.65 -10.81 6.40
N VAL A 393 -2.59 -10.16 7.56
CA VAL A 393 -1.35 -10.00 8.34
C VAL A 393 -0.82 -11.34 8.84
N ALA A 394 0.46 -11.61 8.56
CA ALA A 394 1.15 -12.81 9.03
C ALA A 394 1.23 -12.88 10.57
N PRO A 395 0.97 -14.05 11.19
CA PRO A 395 0.88 -14.18 12.64
C PRO A 395 2.21 -13.90 13.36
N GLU A 396 3.33 -14.30 12.79
CA GLU A 396 4.67 -14.01 13.30
C GLU A 396 4.96 -12.51 13.28
N TYR A 397 4.51 -11.81 12.24
CA TYR A 397 4.66 -10.35 12.16
C TYR A 397 3.74 -9.65 13.17
N ALA A 398 2.49 -10.11 13.30
CA ALA A 398 1.53 -9.56 14.26
C ALA A 398 2.00 -9.68 15.72
N SER A 399 2.71 -10.76 16.05
CA SER A 399 3.19 -11.04 17.41
C SER A 399 4.53 -10.38 17.73
N THR A 400 5.44 -10.27 16.76
CA THR A 400 6.82 -9.80 17.00
C THR A 400 7.10 -8.39 16.51
N GLY A 401 6.33 -7.88 15.54
CA GLY A 401 6.65 -6.64 14.81
C GLY A 401 7.84 -6.77 13.84
N MET A 402 8.39 -7.98 13.65
CA MET A 402 9.46 -8.26 12.69
C MET A 402 8.86 -8.49 11.30
N LEU A 403 9.06 -7.53 10.40
CA LEU A 403 8.57 -7.58 9.02
C LEU A 403 9.63 -8.20 8.11
N THR A 404 9.22 -9.16 7.28
CA THR A 404 10.09 -9.83 6.28
C THR A 404 9.35 -9.96 4.96
N GLU A 405 10.03 -10.35 3.89
CA GLU A 405 9.40 -10.73 2.62
C GLU A 405 8.40 -11.89 2.79
N ARG A 406 8.61 -12.78 3.78
CA ARG A 406 7.69 -13.88 4.10
C ARG A 406 6.33 -13.40 4.60
N SER A 407 6.27 -12.20 5.18
CA SER A 407 5.00 -11.58 5.57
C SER A 407 4.12 -11.28 4.36
N ASP A 408 4.71 -10.85 3.23
CA ASP A 408 3.99 -10.71 1.96
C ASP A 408 3.60 -12.06 1.36
N VAL A 409 4.46 -13.08 1.49
CA VAL A 409 4.15 -14.46 1.03
C VAL A 409 2.94 -15.03 1.75
N TYR A 410 2.84 -14.83 3.07
CA TYR A 410 1.65 -15.20 3.84
C TYR A 410 0.40 -14.47 3.34
N SER A 411 0.49 -13.14 3.18
CA SER A 411 -0.61 -12.30 2.70
C SER A 411 -1.07 -12.72 1.29
N PHE A 412 -0.12 -13.07 0.42
CA PHE A 412 -0.39 -13.64 -0.90
C PHE A 412 -1.07 -15.01 -0.83
N GLY A 413 -0.72 -15.85 0.14
CA GLY A 413 -1.40 -17.13 0.39
C GLY A 413 -2.88 -16.94 0.77
N VAL A 414 -3.18 -15.93 1.61
CA VAL A 414 -4.56 -15.56 1.94
C VAL A 414 -5.31 -15.06 0.71
N LEU A 415 -4.70 -14.17 -0.07
CA LEU A 415 -5.25 -13.67 -1.33
C LEU A 415 -5.52 -14.81 -2.34
N LEU A 416 -4.62 -15.79 -2.43
CA LEU A 416 -4.81 -16.96 -3.28
C LEU A 416 -6.07 -17.75 -2.86
N MET A 417 -6.27 -17.96 -1.56
CA MET A 417 -7.46 -18.63 -1.04
C MET A 417 -8.73 -17.84 -1.31
N GLU A 418 -8.68 -16.52 -1.15
CA GLU A 418 -9.80 -15.61 -1.48
C GLU A 418 -10.17 -15.72 -2.97
N ILE A 419 -9.18 -15.71 -3.87
CA ILE A 419 -9.39 -15.85 -5.32
C ILE A 419 -10.00 -17.21 -5.68
N ILE A 420 -9.55 -18.30 -5.03
CA ILE A 420 -10.06 -19.65 -5.32
C ILE A 420 -11.49 -19.82 -4.79
N THR A 421 -11.75 -19.35 -3.58
CA THR A 421 -13.01 -19.61 -2.88
C THR A 421 -14.10 -18.58 -3.17
N GLY A 422 -13.72 -17.38 -3.61
CA GLY A 422 -14.62 -16.23 -3.72
C GLY A 422 -15.17 -15.77 -2.37
N ARG A 423 -14.49 -16.10 -1.25
CA ARG A 423 -14.93 -15.72 0.11
C ARG A 423 -13.97 -14.72 0.72
N SER A 424 -14.51 -13.73 1.41
CA SER A 424 -13.72 -12.77 2.18
C SER A 424 -12.89 -13.50 3.25
N PRO A 425 -11.62 -13.09 3.49
CA PRO A 425 -10.76 -13.75 4.47
C PRO A 425 -11.21 -13.62 5.93
N VAL A 426 -12.07 -12.64 6.22
CA VAL A 426 -12.61 -12.31 7.56
C VAL A 426 -14.06 -11.87 7.48
#